data_AF-A0A4S4AVK0-F1
#
_entry.id   AF-A0A4S4AVK0-F1
#
_cell.length_a   1.000
_cell.length_b   1.000
_cell.length_c   1.000
_cell.angle_alpha   90.00
_cell.angle_beta   90.00
_cell.angle_gamma   90.00
#
_symmetry.space_group_name_H-M   'P 1'
#
loop_
_entity.id
_entity.type
_entity.pdbx_description
1 polymer ?
#
loop_
_entity_poly.entity_id
_entity_poly.type
_entity_poly.pdbx_seq_one_letter_code
_entity_poly.pdbx_strand_id
1 'polypeptide(L)'
;MNGQTRHERDVFHAHDIRRHPAAGLYSTKVVLEEGVFDMSHHQRQKGFTLIELIIVLVILGILAAIAIPRFISLQREARIATVDSYFTALRSGTNLVFAKSAAAGLNTAAAACVNLETGATAATHGDAACNVGTQGVNTVYGYPAAAQNSLSPLFDDLSARWSFSGGTAQLDAIATCSVAYVAPTAAGGRPTITRDVTGC
;
A
#
# COMPACT_ATOMS: atom_id res chain seq x y z
N MET A 1 -4.52 39.04 -50.58
CA MET A 1 -3.21 38.74 -51.21
C MET A 1 -2.18 38.69 -50.08
N ASN A 2 -2.16 37.60 -49.32
CA ASN A 2 -1.35 36.37 -49.49
C ASN A 2 0.13 36.61 -49.16
N GLY A 3 0.49 36.42 -47.89
CA GLY A 3 1.86 36.44 -47.36
C GLY A 3 2.28 35.02 -47.00
N GLN A 4 3.11 34.43 -47.84
CA GLN A 4 3.77 33.14 -47.65
C GLN A 4 4.91 33.28 -46.65
N THR A 5 5.07 32.32 -45.73
CA THR A 5 6.41 31.82 -45.36
C THR A 5 6.37 30.30 -45.22
N ARG A 6 7.33 29.69 -45.91
CA ARG A 6 7.36 28.32 -46.39
C ARG A 6 8.15 27.47 -45.40
N HIS A 7 7.60 26.30 -45.10
CA HIS A 7 8.30 25.15 -44.51
C HIS A 7 9.53 24.78 -45.36
N GLU A 8 10.72 24.91 -44.77
CA GLU A 8 11.92 24.23 -45.26
C GLU A 8 12.06 22.90 -44.52
N ARG A 9 11.88 21.82 -45.27
CA ARG A 9 12.28 20.46 -44.94
C ARG A 9 13.64 20.29 -45.56
N ASP A 10 14.67 20.07 -44.75
CA ASP A 10 15.87 19.40 -45.22
C ASP A 10 16.10 18.13 -44.43
N VAL A 11 16.38 17.11 -45.22
CA VAL A 11 16.40 15.69 -44.95
C VAL A 11 17.86 15.26 -45.16
N PHE A 12 18.29 14.30 -44.35
CA PHE A 12 19.38 13.36 -44.58
C PHE A 12 20.82 13.64 -44.09
N HIS A 13 21.23 12.67 -43.26
CA HIS A 13 22.52 11.99 -43.17
C HIS A 13 23.79 12.79 -42.87
N ALA A 14 24.28 12.58 -41.64
CA ALA A 14 25.71 12.34 -41.43
C ALA A 14 25.90 11.27 -40.35
N HIS A 15 26.38 10.11 -40.82
CA HIS A 15 27.11 9.13 -40.05
C HIS A 15 28.44 9.81 -39.66
N ASP A 16 28.64 10.21 -38.39
CA ASP A 16 29.96 10.64 -37.92
C ASP A 16 30.41 9.72 -36.78
N ILE A 17 31.20 8.73 -37.18
CA ILE A 17 32.07 7.95 -36.31
C ILE A 17 33.29 8.84 -36.02
N ARG A 18 33.31 9.50 -34.87
CA ARG A 18 34.56 10.06 -34.32
C ARG A 18 34.75 9.78 -32.83
N ARG A 19 35.64 8.78 -32.62
CA ARG A 19 36.84 8.84 -31.75
C ARG A 19 36.62 9.33 -30.32
N HIS A 20 36.57 8.38 -29.39
CA HIS A 20 37.13 8.58 -28.06
C HIS A 20 38.57 8.02 -28.04
N PRO A 21 39.62 8.84 -27.89
CA PRO A 21 40.96 8.37 -27.57
C PRO A 21 41.22 8.62 -26.09
N ALA A 22 41.01 7.61 -25.25
CA ALA A 22 41.52 7.60 -23.87
C ALA A 22 41.62 6.15 -23.33
N ALA A 23 42.28 5.26 -24.09
CA ALA A 23 42.77 3.99 -23.55
C ALA A 23 44.27 4.17 -23.28
N GLY A 24 44.59 4.67 -22.09
CA GLY A 24 45.95 4.73 -21.58
C GLY A 24 46.51 3.32 -21.39
N LEU A 25 47.43 2.97 -22.28
CA LEU A 25 48.74 2.38 -22.00
C LEU A 25 48.84 1.58 -20.68
N TYR A 26 48.74 0.26 -20.77
CA TYR A 26 49.69 -0.66 -20.14
C TYR A 26 49.62 -2.00 -20.92
N SER A 27 50.27 -2.02 -22.08
CA SER A 27 50.50 -3.23 -22.86
C SER A 27 51.99 -3.40 -23.06
N THR A 28 52.65 -3.98 -22.07
CA THR A 28 53.97 -4.59 -22.25
C THR A 28 53.76 -6.10 -22.42
N LYS A 29 53.32 -6.50 -23.62
CA LYS A 29 53.37 -7.92 -24.02
C LYS A 29 54.77 -8.19 -24.58
N VAL A 30 55.64 -8.71 -23.74
CA VAL A 30 56.85 -9.43 -24.17
C VAL A 30 56.40 -10.88 -24.40
N VAL A 31 56.38 -11.31 -25.66
CA VAL A 31 56.23 -12.71 -26.02
C VAL A 31 57.62 -13.32 -25.95
N LEU A 32 57.87 -14.11 -24.91
CA LEU A 32 58.89 -15.14 -24.90
C LEU A 32 58.21 -16.42 -24.39
N GLU A 33 58.25 -17.41 -25.27
CA GLU A 33 57.88 -18.81 -25.05
C GLU A 33 58.73 -19.39 -23.90
N GLU A 34 58.18 -20.36 -23.17
CA GLU A 34 58.60 -20.97 -21.89
C GLU A 34 57.88 -20.41 -20.64
N GLY A 35 57.14 -21.30 -19.98
CA GLY A 35 56.15 -20.99 -18.95
C GLY A 35 56.69 -20.19 -17.77
N VAL A 36 56.01 -19.08 -17.47
CA VAL A 36 56.16 -18.33 -16.22
C VAL A 36 54.85 -18.42 -15.46
N PHE A 37 54.89 -19.22 -14.39
CA PHE A 37 53.89 -19.26 -13.34
C PHE A 37 53.81 -17.86 -12.72
N ASP A 38 52.77 -17.10 -13.06
CA ASP A 38 52.48 -15.83 -12.42
C ASP A 38 52.28 -16.06 -10.92
N MET A 39 52.96 -15.25 -10.11
CA MET A 39 52.92 -15.32 -8.65
C MET A 39 51.56 -14.81 -8.18
N SER A 40 50.56 -15.70 -8.23
CA SER A 40 49.32 -15.53 -7.49
C SER A 40 49.70 -15.24 -6.04
N HIS A 41 49.44 -14.01 -5.61
CA HIS A 41 49.62 -13.58 -4.24
C HIS A 41 48.61 -14.37 -3.42
N HIS A 42 48.99 -15.58 -2.98
CA HIS A 42 48.22 -16.39 -2.06
C HIS A 42 48.33 -15.69 -0.70
N GLN A 43 47.58 -14.60 -0.57
CA GLN A 43 47.23 -14.00 0.70
C GLN A 43 46.84 -15.18 1.58
N ARG A 44 47.61 -15.46 2.63
CA ARG A 44 47.28 -16.54 3.56
C ARG A 44 45.90 -16.19 4.12
N GLN A 45 44.88 -16.84 3.59
CA GLN A 45 43.52 -16.77 4.08
C GLN A 45 43.59 -17.27 5.52
N LYS A 46 43.64 -16.33 6.47
CA LYS A 46 43.47 -16.65 7.89
C LYS A 46 42.03 -17.12 8.02
N GLY A 47 41.83 -18.44 7.99
CA GLY A 47 40.52 -19.03 8.22
C GLY A 47 40.03 -18.66 9.62
N PHE A 48 38.74 -18.37 9.73
CA PHE A 48 38.06 -18.24 11.02
C PHE A 48 38.34 -19.49 11.86
N THR A 49 38.66 -19.29 13.13
CA THR A 49 38.87 -20.43 14.03
C THR A 49 37.52 -21.10 14.32
N LEU A 50 37.51 -22.43 14.47
CA LEU A 50 36.27 -23.15 14.80
C LEU A 50 35.67 -22.61 16.09
N ILE A 51 36.50 -22.24 17.07
CA ILE A 51 36.08 -21.65 18.35
C ILE A 51 35.35 -20.31 18.20
N GLU A 52 35.78 -19.49 17.25
CA GLU A 52 35.18 -18.19 16.98
C GLU A 52 33.78 -18.33 16.37
N LEU A 53 33.57 -19.34 15.52
CA LEU A 53 32.24 -19.66 15.00
C LEU A 53 31.28 -20.15 16.10
N ILE A 54 31.76 -20.98 17.03
CA ILE A 54 30.92 -21.49 18.14
C ILE A 54 30.55 -20.41 19.15
N ILE A 55 31.44 -19.46 19.45
CA ILE A 55 31.08 -18.37 20.37
C ILE A 55 30.00 -17.48 19.74
N VAL A 56 30.10 -17.21 18.43
CA VAL A 56 29.10 -16.41 17.71
C VAL A 56 27.73 -17.09 17.73
N LEU A 57 27.64 -18.39 17.43
CA LEU A 57 26.35 -19.09 17.47
C LEU A 57 25.76 -19.15 18.89
N VAL A 58 26.59 -19.23 19.94
CA VAL A 58 26.12 -19.22 21.33
C VAL A 58 25.52 -17.85 21.66
N ILE A 59 26.20 -16.76 21.30
CA ILE A 59 25.69 -15.40 21.52
C ILE A 59 24.39 -15.18 20.74
N LEU A 60 24.35 -15.54 19.45
CA LEU A 60 23.14 -15.45 18.62
C LEU A 60 21.99 -16.30 19.20
N GLY A 61 22.29 -17.46 19.77
CA GLY A 61 21.29 -18.32 20.43
C GLY A 61 20.63 -17.64 21.62
N ILE A 62 21.43 -16.99 22.48
CA ILE A 62 20.89 -16.25 23.65
C ILE A 62 20.05 -15.06 23.20
N LEU A 63 20.53 -14.29 22.23
CA LEU A 63 19.81 -13.14 21.69
C LEU A 63 18.48 -13.55 21.04
N ALA A 64 18.46 -14.66 20.29
CA ALA A 64 17.24 -15.18 19.68
C ALA A 64 16.20 -15.62 20.74
N ALA A 65 16.66 -16.28 21.81
CA ALA A 65 15.77 -16.77 22.87
C ALA A 65 14.99 -15.64 23.56
N ILE A 66 15.61 -14.47 23.77
CA ILE A 66 14.94 -13.31 24.36
C ILE A 66 14.15 -12.49 23.34
N ALA A 67 14.60 -12.43 22.08
CA ALA A 67 14.00 -11.57 21.06
C ALA A 67 12.68 -12.14 20.51
N ILE A 68 12.60 -13.46 20.31
CA ILE A 68 11.43 -14.10 19.68
C ILE A 68 10.12 -13.87 20.47
N PRO A 69 10.05 -14.10 21.79
CA PRO A 69 8.81 -13.89 22.55
C PRO A 69 8.36 -12.43 22.50
N ARG A 70 9.31 -11.48 22.59
CA ARG A 70 9.01 -10.05 22.52
C ARG A 70 8.49 -9.66 21.14
N PHE A 71 9.11 -10.17 20.07
CA PHE A 71 8.67 -9.91 18.70
C PHE A 71 7.23 -10.37 18.45
N ILE A 72 6.83 -11.53 18.98
CA ILE A 72 5.45 -12.03 18.88
C ILE A 72 4.46 -11.09 19.61
N SER A 73 4.80 -10.64 20.82
CA SER A 73 3.95 -9.70 21.56
C SER A 73 3.77 -8.36 20.83
N LEU A 74 4.84 -7.83 20.23
CA LEU A 74 4.80 -6.58 19.48
C LEU A 74 3.94 -6.69 18.22
N GLN A 75 3.96 -7.84 17.53
CA GLN A 75 3.08 -8.07 16.38
C GLN A 75 1.60 -8.08 16.79
N ARG A 76 1.28 -8.73 17.92
CA ARG A 76 -0.09 -8.73 18.48
C ARG A 76 -0.54 -7.31 18.82
N GLU A 77 0.28 -6.57 19.57
CA GLU A 77 -0.01 -5.17 19.93
C GLU A 77 -0.21 -4.29 18.68
N ALA A 78 0.62 -4.47 17.65
CA ALA A 78 0.50 -3.76 16.38
C ALA A 78 -0.80 -4.08 15.62
N ARG A 79 -1.24 -5.34 15.63
CA ARG A 79 -2.54 -5.73 15.06
C ARG A 79 -3.70 -5.07 15.80
N ILE A 80 -3.70 -5.13 17.14
CA ILE A 80 -4.73 -4.50 17.97
C ILE A 80 -4.80 -3.00 17.69
N ALA A 81 -3.66 -2.31 17.65
CA ALA A 81 -3.59 -0.89 17.35
C ALA A 81 -4.12 -0.56 15.93
N THR A 82 -3.83 -1.42 14.95
CA THR A 82 -4.33 -1.29 13.57
C THR A 82 -5.86 -1.42 13.52
N VAL A 83 -6.42 -2.39 14.24
CA VAL A 83 -7.88 -2.59 14.37
C VAL A 83 -8.55 -1.41 15.06
N ASP A 84 -7.98 -0.92 16.17
CA ASP A 84 -8.51 0.23 16.90
C ASP A 84 -8.47 1.53 16.06
N SER A 85 -7.41 1.71 15.28
CA SER A 85 -7.26 2.84 14.35
C SER A 85 -8.34 2.79 13.26
N TYR A 86 -8.53 1.64 12.64
CA TYR A 86 -9.57 1.44 11.62
C TYR A 86 -10.98 1.65 12.20
N PHE A 87 -11.25 1.08 13.37
CA PHE A 87 -12.53 1.25 14.07
C PHE A 87 -12.90 2.72 14.33
N THR A 88 -11.91 3.51 14.75
CA THR A 88 -12.09 4.94 15.01
C THR A 88 -12.25 5.73 13.71
N ALA A 89 -11.43 5.43 12.70
CA ALA A 89 -11.53 6.06 11.39
C ALA A 89 -12.89 5.77 10.73
N LEU A 90 -13.39 4.54 10.83
CA LEU A 90 -14.70 4.15 10.31
C LEU A 90 -15.84 4.93 10.97
N ARG A 91 -15.78 5.14 12.29
CA ARG A 91 -16.74 5.99 13.02
C ARG A 91 -16.72 7.44 12.54
N SER A 92 -15.53 7.98 12.31
CA SER A 92 -15.39 9.34 11.76
C SER A 92 -15.97 9.42 10.35
N GLY A 93 -15.57 8.50 9.47
CA GLY A 93 -16.01 8.47 8.08
C GLY A 93 -17.52 8.27 7.91
N THR A 94 -18.13 7.38 8.70
CA THR A 94 -19.58 7.17 8.69
C THR A 94 -20.36 8.42 9.10
N ASN A 95 -19.86 9.17 10.09
CA ASN A 95 -20.45 10.45 10.48
C ASN A 95 -20.27 11.54 9.41
N LEU A 96 -19.16 11.53 8.68
CA LEU A 96 -18.93 12.46 7.57
C LEU A 96 -19.91 12.21 6.42
N VAL A 97 -20.11 10.94 6.04
CA VAL A 97 -21.13 10.56 5.04
C VAL A 97 -22.53 10.94 5.50
N PHE A 98 -22.84 10.73 6.79
CA PHE A 98 -24.11 11.17 7.38
C PHE A 98 -24.30 12.69 7.30
N ALA A 99 -23.28 13.48 7.65
CA ALA A 99 -23.38 14.93 7.55
C ALA A 99 -23.65 15.37 6.10
N LYS A 100 -22.99 14.74 5.14
CA LYS A 100 -23.14 15.06 3.72
C LYS A 100 -24.50 14.64 3.15
N SER A 101 -25.00 13.46 3.52
CA SER A 101 -26.33 13.00 3.11
C SER A 101 -27.45 13.81 3.78
N ALA A 102 -27.31 14.17 5.05
CA ALA A 102 -28.24 15.02 5.77
C ALA A 102 -28.29 16.43 5.20
N ALA A 103 -27.14 17.01 4.81
CA ALA A 103 -27.09 18.30 4.14
C ALA A 103 -27.85 18.30 2.80
N ALA A 104 -27.92 17.15 2.12
CA ALA A 104 -28.70 16.95 0.90
C ALA A 104 -30.17 16.53 1.17
N GLY A 105 -30.60 16.40 2.43
CA GLY A 105 -31.94 15.96 2.80
C GLY A 105 -32.20 14.47 2.57
N LEU A 106 -31.15 13.65 2.44
CA LEU A 106 -31.22 12.23 2.10
C LEU A 106 -31.09 11.31 3.33
N ASN A 107 -31.01 11.86 4.54
CA ASN A 107 -30.83 11.09 5.79
C ASN A 107 -32.05 10.25 6.20
N THR A 108 -33.18 10.39 5.53
CA THR A 108 -34.36 9.52 5.71
C THR A 108 -34.58 8.56 4.55
N ALA A 109 -33.79 8.65 3.49
CA ALA A 109 -33.91 7.79 2.31
C ALA A 109 -33.37 6.39 2.60
N ALA A 110 -34.14 5.35 2.27
CA ALA A 110 -33.70 3.97 2.41
C ALA A 110 -32.57 3.61 1.43
N ALA A 111 -32.48 4.32 0.31
CA ALA A 111 -31.39 4.24 -0.65
C ALA A 111 -31.07 5.62 -1.20
N ALA A 112 -29.80 6.01 -1.15
CA ALA A 112 -29.26 7.23 -1.71
C ALA A 112 -27.76 7.07 -1.91
N CYS A 113 -27.10 7.99 -2.60
CA CYS A 113 -25.64 7.98 -2.71
C CYS A 113 -25.06 9.37 -2.54
N VAL A 114 -23.78 9.39 -2.18
CA VAL A 114 -22.97 10.59 -1.99
C VAL A 114 -21.59 10.34 -2.59
N ASN A 115 -21.05 11.29 -3.34
CA ASN A 115 -19.64 11.27 -3.74
C ASN A 115 -18.83 12.14 -2.80
N LEU A 116 -17.80 11.58 -2.15
CA LEU A 116 -17.01 12.30 -1.15
C LEU A 116 -16.13 13.42 -1.73
N GLU A 117 -15.64 13.29 -2.97
CA GLU A 117 -14.81 14.31 -3.65
C GLU A 117 -15.66 15.44 -4.23
N THR A 118 -16.65 15.10 -5.05
CA THR A 118 -17.33 16.09 -5.90
C THR A 118 -18.49 16.79 -5.19
N GLY A 119 -19.01 16.21 -4.11
CA GLY A 119 -20.22 16.75 -3.49
C GLY A 119 -21.52 16.21 -4.08
N ALA A 120 -21.45 15.46 -5.18
CA ALA A 120 -22.64 14.94 -5.85
C ALA A 120 -23.46 14.03 -4.93
N THR A 121 -24.79 14.11 -5.05
CA THR A 121 -25.74 13.28 -4.32
C THR A 121 -26.87 12.85 -5.22
N ALA A 122 -27.45 11.67 -4.96
CA ALA A 122 -28.65 11.20 -5.65
C ALA A 122 -29.52 10.33 -4.72
N ALA A 123 -30.81 10.24 -5.01
CA ALA A 123 -31.79 9.51 -4.21
C ALA A 123 -31.86 8.00 -4.53
N THR A 124 -30.84 7.44 -5.20
CA THR A 124 -30.76 6.01 -5.53
C THR A 124 -29.33 5.49 -5.34
N HIS A 125 -29.17 4.19 -5.13
CA HIS A 125 -27.86 3.54 -5.14
C HIS A 125 -27.34 3.41 -6.58
N GLY A 126 -26.02 3.56 -6.75
CA GLY A 126 -25.38 3.32 -8.04
C GLY A 126 -25.67 4.38 -9.12
N ASP A 127 -26.20 5.55 -8.74
CA ASP A 127 -26.37 6.66 -9.66
C ASP A 127 -25.02 7.12 -10.23
N ALA A 128 -25.00 7.40 -11.53
CA ALA A 128 -23.79 7.83 -12.24
C ALA A 128 -23.20 9.13 -11.66
N ALA A 129 -24.03 10.02 -11.09
CA ALA A 129 -23.56 11.25 -10.45
C ALA A 129 -22.64 10.96 -9.25
N CYS A 130 -22.90 9.87 -8.53
CA CYS A 130 -22.09 9.46 -7.38
C CYS A 130 -20.89 8.59 -7.77
N ASN A 131 -20.99 7.88 -8.89
CA ASN A 131 -19.97 6.94 -9.37
C ASN A 131 -18.87 7.60 -10.23
N VAL A 132 -18.58 8.88 -10.00
CA VAL A 132 -17.45 9.56 -10.62
C VAL A 132 -16.21 9.36 -9.75
N GLY A 133 -15.15 8.77 -10.31
CA GLY A 133 -13.95 8.43 -9.54
C GLY A 133 -14.15 7.22 -8.62
N THR A 134 -13.34 7.11 -7.56
CA THR A 134 -13.35 5.98 -6.61
C THR A 134 -14.10 6.29 -5.31
N GLN A 135 -14.64 7.50 -5.16
CA GLN A 135 -15.19 8.04 -3.91
C GLN A 135 -16.72 8.08 -3.80
N GLY A 136 -17.41 7.28 -4.63
CA GLY A 136 -18.85 7.07 -4.53
C GLY A 136 -19.23 6.18 -3.35
N VAL A 137 -20.11 6.66 -2.48
CA VAL A 137 -20.61 5.92 -1.31
C VAL A 137 -22.12 5.75 -1.43
N ASN A 138 -22.60 4.50 -1.47
CA ASN A 138 -24.02 4.23 -1.29
C ASN A 138 -24.38 4.40 0.19
N THR A 139 -25.54 4.96 0.44
CA THR A 139 -26.04 5.30 1.77
C THR A 139 -27.41 4.72 2.03
N VAL A 140 -27.68 4.37 3.29
CA VAL A 140 -28.93 3.85 3.81
C VAL A 140 -29.26 4.66 5.06
N TYR A 141 -30.38 5.40 5.01
CA TYR A 141 -30.78 6.37 6.04
C TYR A 141 -29.65 7.35 6.42
N GLY A 142 -28.94 7.81 5.39
CA GLY A 142 -27.85 8.78 5.50
C GLY A 142 -26.47 8.21 5.87
N TYR A 143 -26.39 6.99 6.40
CA TYR A 143 -25.11 6.35 6.72
C TYR A 143 -24.62 5.46 5.56
N PRO A 144 -23.33 5.11 5.46
CA PRO A 144 -22.85 4.18 4.45
C PRO A 144 -23.62 2.86 4.45
N ALA A 145 -23.85 2.29 3.27
CA ALA A 145 -24.35 0.92 3.16
C ALA A 145 -23.31 -0.07 3.71
N ALA A 146 -23.76 -1.21 4.24
CA ALA A 146 -22.88 -2.26 4.75
C ALA A 146 -22.26 -3.11 3.61
N ALA A 147 -21.60 -2.44 2.66
CA ALA A 147 -21.00 -3.03 1.48
C ALA A 147 -19.59 -2.47 1.26
N GLN A 148 -18.68 -3.29 0.72
CA GLN A 148 -17.27 -2.90 0.55
C GLN A 148 -17.13 -1.61 -0.26
N ASN A 149 -17.85 -1.48 -1.36
CA ASN A 149 -17.85 -0.29 -2.22
C ASN A 149 -18.36 0.99 -1.53
N SER A 150 -18.94 0.89 -0.34
CA SER A 150 -19.42 2.04 0.45
C SER A 150 -18.55 2.31 1.68
N LEU A 151 -17.76 1.33 2.10
CA LEU A 151 -16.86 1.44 3.26
C LEU A 151 -15.42 1.72 2.84
N SER A 152 -14.92 1.12 1.76
CA SER A 152 -13.55 1.33 1.29
C SER A 152 -13.25 2.79 0.94
N PRO A 153 -14.15 3.59 0.33
CA PRO A 153 -13.85 4.97 -0.04
C PRO A 153 -13.76 5.93 1.16
N LEU A 154 -14.09 5.47 2.37
CA LEU A 154 -13.90 6.24 3.60
C LEU A 154 -12.42 6.35 4.01
N PHE A 155 -11.53 5.63 3.30
CA PHE A 155 -10.11 5.52 3.60
C PHE A 155 -9.31 5.75 2.31
N ASP A 156 -8.24 6.54 2.40
CA ASP A 156 -7.46 6.95 1.23
C ASP A 156 -6.43 5.89 0.79
N ASP A 157 -5.88 5.12 1.73
CA ASP A 157 -4.93 4.05 1.43
C ASP A 157 -5.01 2.94 2.50
N LEU A 158 -5.93 2.00 2.28
CA LEU A 158 -6.05 0.85 3.17
C LEU A 158 -5.11 -0.27 2.70
N SER A 159 -4.18 -0.68 3.58
CA SER A 159 -3.21 -1.73 3.25
C SER A 159 -3.88 -3.02 2.78
N ALA A 160 -3.21 -3.76 1.89
CA ALA A 160 -3.66 -5.07 1.37
C ALA A 160 -3.87 -6.16 2.45
N ARG A 161 -3.58 -5.85 3.72
CA ARG A 161 -3.82 -6.71 4.89
C ARG A 161 -5.31 -6.81 5.25
N TRP A 162 -6.14 -5.91 4.76
CA TRP A 162 -7.57 -5.90 5.06
C TRP A 162 -8.38 -6.66 4.01
N SER A 163 -9.19 -7.62 4.46
CA SER A 163 -10.20 -8.28 3.64
C SER A 163 -11.61 -7.87 4.09
N PHE A 164 -12.55 -7.81 3.15
CA PHE A 164 -13.92 -7.36 3.40
C PHE A 164 -14.95 -8.41 3.03
N SER A 165 -15.93 -8.63 3.89
CA SER A 165 -17.09 -9.47 3.62
C SER A 165 -18.29 -9.00 4.42
N GLY A 166 -19.41 -8.71 3.76
CA GLY A 166 -20.71 -8.42 4.41
C GLY A 166 -20.67 -7.34 5.51
N GLY A 167 -19.96 -6.22 5.28
CA GLY A 167 -19.81 -5.15 6.27
C GLY A 167 -18.78 -5.43 7.36
N THR A 168 -18.06 -6.55 7.30
CA THR A 168 -16.95 -6.87 8.21
C THR A 168 -15.62 -6.72 7.50
N ALA A 169 -14.68 -6.02 8.15
CA ALA A 169 -13.29 -5.88 7.73
C ALA A 169 -12.41 -6.74 8.64
N GLN A 170 -11.63 -7.66 8.09
CA GLN A 170 -10.72 -8.56 8.82
C GLN A 170 -9.28 -8.20 8.49
N LEU A 171 -8.43 -8.15 9.52
CA LEU A 171 -7.00 -7.91 9.37
C LEU A 171 -6.25 -9.25 9.24
N ASP A 172 -5.33 -9.34 8.28
CA ASP A 172 -4.49 -10.52 8.01
C ASP A 172 -5.28 -11.82 7.79
N ALA A 173 -6.52 -11.72 7.30
CA ALA A 173 -7.47 -12.84 7.15
C ALA A 173 -7.77 -13.61 8.46
N ILE A 174 -7.66 -12.94 9.61
CA ILE A 174 -7.98 -13.51 10.92
C ILE A 174 -9.40 -13.10 11.30
N ALA A 175 -10.29 -14.07 11.48
CA ALA A 175 -11.72 -13.81 11.71
C ALA A 175 -12.00 -12.98 12.98
N THR A 176 -11.24 -13.25 14.03
CA THR A 176 -11.33 -12.62 15.35
C THR A 176 -10.36 -11.44 15.54
N CYS A 177 -9.82 -10.92 14.43
CA CYS A 177 -9.09 -9.65 14.39
C CYS A 177 -9.78 -8.74 13.36
N SER A 178 -10.92 -8.17 13.75
CA SER A 178 -11.90 -7.63 12.81
C SER A 178 -12.71 -6.45 13.35
N VAL A 179 -13.32 -5.71 12.42
CA VAL A 179 -14.30 -4.65 12.69
C VAL A 179 -15.54 -4.93 11.87
N ALA A 180 -16.70 -5.00 12.52
CA ALA A 180 -17.99 -5.20 11.89
C ALA A 180 -18.81 -3.91 11.91
N TYR A 181 -19.44 -3.63 10.77
CA TYR A 181 -20.32 -2.49 10.54
C TYR A 181 -21.71 -2.98 10.14
N VAL A 182 -22.72 -2.50 10.86
CA VAL A 182 -24.13 -2.73 10.55
C VAL A 182 -24.79 -1.38 10.29
N ALA A 183 -25.31 -1.19 9.09
CA ALA A 183 -26.06 -0.01 8.70
C ALA A 183 -27.42 0.04 9.45
N PRO A 184 -28.00 1.24 9.66
CA PRO A 184 -29.34 1.34 10.24
C PRO A 184 -30.41 0.72 9.34
N THR A 185 -31.46 0.19 9.96
CA THR A 185 -32.59 -0.47 9.26
C THR A 185 -33.82 0.44 9.12
N ALA A 186 -33.79 1.64 9.69
CA ALA A 186 -34.87 2.62 9.61
C ALA A 186 -34.34 4.05 9.73
N ALA A 187 -35.13 5.03 9.27
CA ALA A 187 -34.84 6.44 9.41
C ALA A 187 -34.69 6.84 10.89
N GLY A 188 -33.67 7.64 11.19
CA GLY A 188 -33.32 8.00 12.57
C GLY A 188 -32.55 6.92 13.34
N GLY A 189 -32.38 5.72 12.78
CA GLY A 189 -31.49 4.69 13.31
C GLY A 189 -30.02 5.09 13.20
N ARG A 190 -29.17 4.50 14.06
CA ARG A 190 -27.72 4.68 14.03
C ARG A 190 -27.02 3.40 13.62
N PRO A 191 -25.87 3.47 12.92
CA PRO A 191 -25.09 2.29 12.63
C PRO A 191 -24.49 1.70 13.91
N THR A 192 -24.36 0.38 13.93
CA THR A 192 -23.63 -0.33 14.99
C THR A 192 -22.26 -0.70 14.47
N ILE A 193 -21.22 -0.32 15.22
CA ILE A 193 -19.82 -0.61 14.88
C ILE A 193 -19.19 -1.33 16.07
N THR A 194 -18.74 -2.55 15.84
CA THR A 194 -18.12 -3.43 16.84
C THR A 194 -16.76 -3.89 16.36
N ARG A 195 -15.86 -4.21 17.29
CA ARG A 195 -14.54 -4.77 16.98
C ARG A 195 -14.32 -6.05 17.78
N ASP A 196 -13.60 -6.99 17.19
CA ASP A 196 -13.10 -8.19 17.84
C ASP A 196 -11.57 -8.22 17.68
N VAL A 197 -10.87 -8.32 18.81
CA VAL A 197 -9.41 -8.35 18.88
C VAL A 197 -8.89 -9.61 19.53
N THR A 198 -9.75 -10.61 19.78
CA THR A 198 -9.39 -11.83 20.51
C THR A 198 -8.40 -12.72 19.75
N GLY A 199 -8.41 -12.67 18.42
CA GLY A 199 -7.46 -13.39 17.56
C GLY A 199 -6.30 -12.55 17.04
N CYS A 200 -6.26 -11.26 17.38
CA CYS A 200 -5.03 -10.49 17.22
C CYS A 200 -3.99 -11.01 18.23
#